data_AF-A0A1G2FZ73-F1
#
_entry.id   AF-A0A1G2FZ73-F1
#
_cell.length_a   1.000
_cell.length_b   1.000
_cell.length_c   1.000
_cell.angle_alpha   90.00
_cell.angle_beta   90.00
_cell.angle_gamma   90.00
#
_symmetry.space_group_name_H-M   'P 1'
#
loop_
_entity.id
_entity.type
_entity.pdbx_description
1 polymer ?
#
loop_
_entity_poly.entity_id
_entity_poly.type
_entity_poly.pdbx_seq_one_letter_code
_entity_poly.pdbx_strand_id
1 'polypeptide(L)'
;MSEESTETGSSNDEDEKPAPEDIRLEYQECATLSRFFVGIRFSFFASFITFFVILIGGYHYVWSARRAVFGELQPYLLFVVAFSGLIVAVVGWLVEKRNVFLYRTCDERLQELEEELRIPMGIYRRLRFPTAFSRFLGIPARHVVAIYTMYTAISIVWIILVVYSGYRVWEVW
;
A
#
# COMPACT_ATOMS: atom_id res chain seq x y z
N MET A 1 64.14 12.27 -25.45
CA MET A 1 63.68 13.32 -24.53
C MET A 1 62.57 14.04 -25.28
N SER A 2 61.31 13.66 -25.02
CA SER A 2 60.43 14.29 -24.01
C SER A 2 59.89 15.59 -24.60
N GLU A 3 58.59 15.81 -24.84
CA GLU A 3 57.41 15.39 -24.07
C GLU A 3 56.20 15.16 -24.98
N GLU A 4 55.50 14.07 -24.67
CA GLU A 4 54.10 13.81 -24.96
C GLU A 4 53.27 14.71 -24.03
N SER A 5 52.63 15.74 -24.55
CA SER A 5 51.65 16.53 -23.79
C SER A 5 50.29 15.83 -23.92
N THR A 6 50.07 14.86 -23.05
CA THR A 6 48.75 14.29 -22.76
C THR A 6 47.86 15.43 -22.26
N GLU A 7 46.98 15.94 -23.12
CA GLU A 7 45.83 16.73 -22.68
C GLU A 7 44.96 15.81 -21.82
N THR A 8 45.16 15.87 -20.51
CA THR A 8 44.18 15.43 -19.52
C THR A 8 42.99 16.37 -19.61
N GLY A 9 42.06 16.04 -20.51
CA GLY A 9 40.69 16.53 -20.45
C GLY A 9 40.07 16.05 -19.14
N SER A 10 40.25 16.86 -18.10
CA SER A 10 39.51 16.76 -16.85
C SER A 10 38.05 16.92 -17.21
N SER A 11 37.31 15.82 -17.32
CA SER A 11 35.86 15.82 -17.25
C SER A 11 35.50 16.25 -15.84
N ASN A 12 35.54 17.56 -15.61
CA ASN A 12 34.69 18.17 -14.61
C ASN A 12 33.27 17.89 -15.11
N ASP A 13 32.70 16.79 -14.60
CA ASP A 13 31.25 16.65 -14.48
C ASP A 13 30.82 17.79 -13.54
N GLU A 14 30.80 19.01 -14.07
CA GLU A 14 30.10 20.11 -13.45
C GLU A 14 28.66 19.63 -13.33
N ASP A 15 28.16 19.59 -12.10
CA ASP A 15 26.75 19.48 -11.72
C ASP A 15 25.90 20.32 -12.70
N GLU A 16 25.51 19.71 -13.82
CA GLU A 16 24.66 20.34 -14.81
C GLU A 16 23.28 20.37 -14.16
N LYS A 17 23.03 21.44 -13.42
CA LYS A 17 21.73 21.67 -12.79
C LYS A 17 20.66 21.45 -13.85
N PRO A 18 19.70 20.56 -13.60
CA PRO A 18 18.73 20.16 -14.62
C PRO A 18 18.08 21.40 -15.21
N ALA A 19 17.84 21.38 -16.53
CA ALA A 19 17.25 22.53 -17.18
C ALA A 19 15.90 22.84 -16.50
N PRO A 20 15.53 24.12 -16.31
CA PRO A 20 14.31 24.48 -15.59
C PRO A 20 13.01 23.93 -16.22
N GLU A 21 13.08 23.47 -17.48
CA GLU A 21 12.01 22.75 -18.17
C GLU A 21 11.90 21.29 -17.71
N ASP A 22 13.03 20.61 -17.50
CA ASP A 22 13.09 19.23 -16.98
C ASP A 22 12.53 19.15 -15.56
N ILE A 23 12.89 20.12 -14.70
CA ILE A 23 12.38 20.21 -13.32
C ILE A 23 10.84 20.42 -13.31
N ARG A 24 10.30 21.17 -14.28
CA ARG A 24 8.84 21.39 -14.40
C ARG A 24 8.10 20.15 -14.91
N LEU A 25 8.70 19.40 -15.84
CA LEU A 25 8.16 18.13 -16.31
C LEU A 25 8.13 17.11 -15.18
N GLU A 26 9.25 16.93 -14.47
CA GLU A 26 9.35 16.03 -13.32
C GLU A 26 8.32 16.36 -12.24
N TYR A 27 8.08 17.66 -12.00
CA TYR A 27 7.04 18.13 -11.09
C TYR A 27 5.62 17.73 -11.51
N GLN A 28 5.28 17.86 -12.80
CA GLN A 28 3.96 17.44 -13.32
C GLN A 28 3.77 15.93 -13.26
N GLU A 29 4.83 15.16 -13.54
CA GLU A 29 4.83 13.71 -13.44
C GLU A 29 4.62 13.25 -12.00
N CYS A 30 5.39 13.79 -11.04
CA CYS A 30 5.24 13.49 -9.61
C CYS A 30 3.86 13.87 -9.08
N ALA A 31 3.30 15.00 -9.52
CA ALA A 31 1.94 15.44 -9.18
C ALA A 31 0.87 14.46 -9.70
N THR A 32 1.08 13.89 -10.88
CA THR A 32 0.15 12.93 -11.49
C THR A 32 0.26 11.57 -10.81
N LEU A 33 1.48 11.09 -10.57
CA LEU A 33 1.79 9.85 -9.86
C LEU A 33 1.24 9.84 -8.43
N SER A 34 1.43 10.93 -7.67
CA SER A 34 0.90 11.02 -6.30
C SER A 34 -0.62 10.87 -6.24
N ARG A 35 -1.36 11.53 -7.14
CA ARG A 35 -2.83 11.37 -7.25
C ARG A 35 -3.24 9.97 -7.67
N PHE A 36 -2.51 9.37 -8.62
CA PHE A 36 -2.75 8.00 -9.08
C PHE A 36 -2.57 6.98 -7.95
N PHE A 37 -1.49 7.09 -7.15
CA PHE A 37 -1.25 6.21 -6.01
C PHE A 37 -2.34 6.34 -4.93
N VAL A 38 -2.85 7.55 -4.69
CA VAL A 38 -4.00 7.74 -3.78
C VAL A 38 -5.24 7.01 -4.31
N GLY A 39 -5.55 7.15 -5.61
CA GLY A 39 -6.66 6.46 -6.25
C GLY A 39 -6.54 4.93 -6.14
N ILE A 40 -5.37 4.38 -6.51
CA ILE A 40 -5.10 2.94 -6.42
C ILE A 40 -5.28 2.42 -5.00
N ARG A 41 -4.82 3.14 -3.98
CA ARG A 41 -4.95 2.71 -2.58
C ARG A 41 -6.42 2.56 -2.18
N PHE A 42 -7.28 3.51 -2.53
CA PHE A 42 -8.71 3.40 -2.25
C PHE A 42 -9.38 2.25 -3.01
N SER A 43 -9.07 2.08 -4.30
CA SER A 43 -9.60 0.98 -5.12
C SER A 43 -9.15 -0.39 -4.62
N PHE A 44 -7.88 -0.51 -4.24
CA PHE A 44 -7.32 -1.74 -3.68
C PHE A 44 -7.95 -2.05 -2.32
N PHE A 45 -8.06 -1.05 -1.44
CA PHE A 45 -8.71 -1.21 -0.14
C PHE A 45 -10.17 -1.64 -0.27
N ALA A 46 -10.95 -0.99 -1.15
CA ALA A 46 -12.34 -1.37 -1.39
C ALA A 46 -12.45 -2.83 -1.90
N SER A 47 -11.62 -3.19 -2.87
CA SER A 47 -11.57 -4.56 -3.41
C SER A 47 -11.20 -5.57 -2.32
N PHE A 48 -10.22 -5.26 -1.49
CA PHE A 48 -9.79 -6.09 -0.37
C PHE A 48 -10.92 -6.33 0.64
N ILE A 49 -11.66 -5.29 1.01
CA ILE A 49 -12.82 -5.42 1.90
C ILE A 49 -13.90 -6.29 1.26
N THR A 50 -14.18 -6.13 -0.04
CA THR A 50 -15.13 -7.00 -0.75
C THR A 50 -14.69 -8.46 -0.72
N PHE A 51 -13.42 -8.76 -1.03
CA PHE A 51 -12.88 -10.11 -0.92
C PHE A 51 -12.96 -10.67 0.49
N PHE A 52 -12.66 -9.85 1.51
CA PHE A 52 -12.79 -10.23 2.91
C PHE A 52 -14.22 -10.65 3.27
N VAL A 53 -15.22 -9.84 2.89
CA VAL A 53 -16.64 -10.14 3.15
C VAL A 53 -17.08 -11.42 2.44
N ILE A 54 -16.67 -11.61 1.18
CA ILE A 54 -16.98 -12.83 0.41
C ILE A 54 -16.40 -14.07 1.10
N LEU A 55 -15.13 -14.02 1.52
CA LEU A 55 -14.47 -15.14 2.17
C LEU A 55 -15.07 -15.45 3.55
N ILE A 56 -15.43 -14.44 4.33
CA ILE A 56 -16.17 -14.62 5.60
C ILE A 56 -17.54 -15.25 5.34
N GLY A 57 -18.26 -14.79 4.31
CA GLY A 57 -19.53 -15.40 3.89
C GLY A 57 -19.37 -16.87 3.51
N GLY A 58 -18.32 -17.21 2.76
CA GLY A 58 -17.98 -18.59 2.41
C GLY A 58 -17.63 -19.43 3.63
N TYR A 59 -16.81 -18.91 4.54
CA TYR A 59 -16.48 -19.58 5.79
C TYR A 59 -17.73 -19.87 6.63
N HIS A 60 -18.59 -18.85 6.78
CA HIS A 60 -19.85 -18.98 7.51
C HIS A 60 -20.82 -19.98 6.84
N TYR A 61 -20.84 -20.03 5.50
CA TYR A 61 -21.63 -21.02 4.76
C TYR A 61 -21.16 -22.45 5.04
N VAL A 62 -19.85 -22.71 4.96
CA VAL A 62 -19.28 -24.05 5.26
C VAL A 62 -19.50 -24.41 6.74
N TRP A 63 -19.42 -23.42 7.64
CA TRP A 63 -19.67 -23.61 9.06
C TRP A 63 -21.14 -23.97 9.37
N SER A 64 -22.08 -23.24 8.76
CA SER A 64 -23.52 -23.39 8.99
C SER A 64 -24.13 -24.58 8.25
N ALA A 65 -23.54 -24.99 7.13
CA ALA A 65 -23.89 -26.24 6.49
C ALA A 65 -23.62 -27.40 7.46
N ARG A 66 -24.69 -28.12 7.85
CA ARG A 66 -24.54 -29.30 8.72
C ARG A 66 -23.63 -30.33 8.04
N ARG A 67 -23.00 -31.22 8.83
CA ARG A 67 -22.29 -32.43 8.36
C ARG A 67 -23.06 -33.24 7.29
N ALA A 68 -24.37 -33.07 7.17
CA ALA A 68 -25.18 -33.65 6.10
C ALA A 68 -24.73 -33.27 4.67
N VAL A 69 -24.17 -32.07 4.45
CA VAL A 69 -23.76 -31.61 3.11
C VAL A 69 -22.32 -31.97 2.79
N PHE A 70 -21.40 -31.70 3.73
CA PHE A 70 -19.96 -31.84 3.50
C PHE A 70 -19.33 -33.05 4.22
N GLY A 71 -20.09 -33.78 5.04
CA GLY A 71 -19.61 -34.96 5.75
C GLY A 71 -18.35 -34.69 6.58
N GLU A 72 -17.40 -35.60 6.47
CA GLU A 72 -16.08 -35.52 7.12
C GLU A 72 -15.12 -34.52 6.45
N LEU A 73 -15.46 -34.00 5.27
CA LEU A 73 -14.65 -33.00 4.56
C LEU A 73 -14.85 -31.58 5.12
N GLN A 74 -15.91 -31.35 5.89
CA GLN A 74 -16.23 -30.05 6.47
C GLN A 74 -15.04 -29.37 7.20
N PRO A 75 -14.33 -30.02 8.15
CA PRO A 75 -13.20 -29.41 8.84
C PRO A 75 -12.05 -29.02 7.90
N TYR A 76 -11.76 -29.84 6.89
CA TYR A 76 -10.74 -29.54 5.89
C TYR A 76 -11.14 -28.34 5.02
N LEU A 77 -12.40 -28.24 4.61
CA LEU A 77 -12.90 -27.08 3.85
C LEU A 77 -12.83 -25.79 4.67
N LEU A 78 -13.20 -25.83 5.96
CA LEU A 78 -13.05 -24.68 6.86
C LEU A 78 -11.58 -24.22 6.94
N PHE A 79 -10.66 -25.18 7.05
CA PHE A 79 -9.23 -24.89 7.11
C PHE A 79 -8.72 -24.25 5.80
N VAL A 80 -9.10 -24.81 4.65
CA VAL A 80 -8.71 -24.26 3.34
C VAL A 80 -9.22 -22.84 3.15
N VAL A 81 -10.48 -22.56 3.49
CA VAL A 81 -11.04 -21.20 3.40
C VAL A 81 -10.32 -20.25 4.34
N ALA A 82 -10.11 -20.65 5.60
CA ALA A 82 -9.38 -19.83 6.58
C ALA A 82 -7.94 -19.52 6.14
N PHE A 83 -7.23 -20.52 5.64
CA PHE A 83 -5.86 -20.37 5.17
C PHE A 83 -5.77 -19.48 3.93
N SER A 84 -6.72 -19.62 2.99
CA SER A 84 -6.80 -18.74 1.83
C SER A 84 -7.03 -17.27 2.23
N GLY A 85 -7.87 -17.02 3.23
CA GLY A 85 -8.09 -15.68 3.77
C GLY A 85 -6.84 -15.10 4.44
N LEU A 86 -6.05 -15.93 5.13
CA LEU A 86 -4.76 -15.51 5.70
C LEU A 86 -3.76 -15.12 4.60
N ILE A 87 -3.65 -15.90 3.52
CA ILE A 87 -2.79 -15.57 2.37
C ILE A 87 -3.20 -14.22 1.78
N VAL A 88 -4.50 -14.02 1.52
CA VAL A 88 -5.02 -12.77 0.97
C VAL A 88 -4.73 -11.58 1.91
N ALA A 89 -4.84 -11.77 3.23
CA ALA A 89 -4.51 -10.74 4.21
C ALA A 89 -3.02 -10.36 4.18
N VAL A 90 -2.11 -11.34 4.11
CA VAL A 90 -0.67 -11.10 4.01
C VAL A 90 -0.30 -10.40 2.70
N VAL A 91 -0.86 -10.85 1.58
CA VAL A 91 -0.65 -10.21 0.26
C VAL A 91 -1.18 -8.77 0.28
N GLY A 92 -2.38 -8.56 0.82
CA GLY A 92 -2.97 -7.23 0.98
C GLY A 92 -2.07 -6.29 1.79
N TRP A 93 -1.52 -6.78 2.90
CA TRP A 93 -0.57 -6.04 3.73
C TRP A 93 0.71 -5.65 2.98
N LEU A 94 1.29 -6.57 2.21
CA LEU A 94 2.51 -6.32 1.43
C LEU A 94 2.28 -5.27 0.34
N VAL A 95 1.16 -5.38 -0.38
CA VAL A 95 0.77 -4.41 -1.42
C VAL A 95 0.56 -3.03 -0.82
N GLU A 96 -0.16 -2.92 0.30
CA GLU A 96 -0.37 -1.63 0.98
C GLU A 96 0.95 -1.04 1.46
N LYS A 97 1.85 -1.85 2.04
CA LYS A 97 3.19 -1.40 2.45
C LYS A 97 3.99 -0.84 1.27
N ARG A 98 3.93 -1.51 0.11
CA ARG A 98 4.61 -1.04 -1.12
C ARG A 98 3.99 0.25 -1.65
N ASN A 99 2.66 0.36 -1.67
CA ASN A 99 1.96 1.56 -2.11
C ASN A 99 2.24 2.77 -1.22
N VAL A 100 2.28 2.57 0.11
CA VAL A 100 2.64 3.64 1.07
C VAL A 100 4.08 4.10 0.87
N PHE A 101 5.01 3.16 0.63
CA PHE A 101 6.40 3.50 0.35
C PHE A 101 6.52 4.38 -0.91
N LEU A 102 5.92 3.93 -2.03
CA LEU A 102 5.95 4.68 -3.29
C LEU A 102 5.29 6.05 -3.17
N TYR A 103 4.14 6.12 -2.49
CA TYR A 103 3.46 7.39 -2.23
C TYR A 103 4.36 8.37 -1.46
N ARG A 104 5.05 7.91 -0.41
CA ARG A 104 5.94 8.76 0.39
C ARG A 104 7.12 9.25 -0.42
N THR A 105 7.75 8.39 -1.23
CA THR A 105 8.86 8.80 -2.09
C THR A 105 8.43 9.87 -3.10
N CYS A 106 7.25 9.71 -3.72
CA CYS A 106 6.72 10.73 -4.62
C CYS A 106 6.38 12.03 -3.88
N ASP A 107 5.84 11.95 -2.67
CA ASP A 107 5.47 13.12 -1.86
C ASP A 107 6.71 13.91 -1.37
N GLU A 108 7.75 13.21 -0.94
CA GLU A 108 9.06 13.79 -0.56
C GLU A 108 9.72 14.47 -1.77
N ARG A 109 9.74 13.81 -2.93
CA ARG A 109 10.30 14.39 -4.16
C ARG A 109 9.50 15.61 -4.65
N LEU A 110 8.18 15.57 -4.54
CA LEU A 110 7.31 16.69 -4.89
C LEU A 110 7.59 17.90 -3.98
N GLN A 111 7.91 17.67 -2.70
CA GLN A 111 8.29 18.73 -1.77
C GLN A 111 9.64 19.36 -2.16
N GLU A 112 10.66 18.56 -2.45
CA GLU A 112 11.98 19.03 -2.89
C GLU A 112 11.88 19.90 -4.15
N LEU A 113 11.10 19.45 -5.15
CA LEU A 113 10.89 20.17 -6.40
C LEU A 113 10.16 21.52 -6.17
N GLU A 114 9.20 21.60 -5.24
CA GLU A 114 8.54 22.88 -4.92
C GLU A 114 9.47 23.86 -4.21
N GLU A 115 10.37 23.36 -3.36
CA GLU A 115 11.38 24.16 -2.69
C GLU A 115 12.40 24.70 -3.71
N GLU A 116 12.83 23.86 -4.67
CA GLU A 116 13.78 24.23 -5.73
C GLU A 116 13.18 25.22 -6.74
N LEU A 117 11.93 25.00 -7.18
CA LEU A 117 11.20 25.90 -8.08
C LEU A 117 10.66 27.17 -7.37
N ARG A 118 10.85 27.30 -6.05
CA ARG A 118 10.33 28.39 -5.20
C ARG A 118 8.85 28.67 -5.41
N ILE A 119 8.03 27.63 -5.60
CA ILE A 119 6.59 27.79 -5.84
C ILE A 119 5.90 28.00 -4.48
N PRO A 120 5.41 29.21 -4.15
CA PRO A 120 4.92 29.51 -2.79
C PRO A 120 3.62 28.75 -2.44
N MET A 121 2.89 28.25 -3.43
CA MET A 121 1.58 27.60 -3.33
C MET A 121 1.42 26.47 -4.36
N GLY A 122 2.41 25.58 -4.44
CA GLY A 122 2.40 24.47 -5.38
C GLY A 122 1.40 23.37 -5.03
N ILE A 123 1.26 22.41 -5.95
CA ILE A 123 0.48 21.17 -5.87
C ILE A 123 0.71 20.43 -4.54
N TYR A 124 1.93 20.20 -4.07
CA TYR A 124 2.21 19.62 -2.75
C TYR A 124 1.56 20.47 -1.65
N ARG A 125 1.79 21.78 -1.60
CA ARG A 125 1.13 22.67 -0.63
C ARG A 125 -0.40 22.75 -0.77
N ARG A 126 -0.96 22.53 -1.97
CA ARG A 126 -2.42 22.54 -2.24
C ARG A 126 -3.10 21.20 -1.95
N LEU A 127 -2.44 20.07 -2.27
CA LEU A 127 -2.90 18.70 -2.02
C LEU A 127 -2.63 18.24 -0.59
N ARG A 128 -1.64 18.83 0.07
CA ARG A 128 -1.61 18.92 1.53
C ARG A 128 -2.77 19.82 1.92
N PHE A 129 -3.97 19.26 1.87
CA PHE A 129 -5.25 19.94 2.09
C PHE A 129 -5.08 21.04 3.14
N PRO A 130 -5.64 22.25 2.94
CA PRO A 130 -5.66 23.29 3.96
C PRO A 130 -6.56 22.78 5.07
N THR A 131 -5.92 22.27 6.11
CA THR A 131 -6.56 21.32 6.99
C THR A 131 -7.04 22.04 8.23
N ALA A 132 -7.85 23.08 8.04
CA ALA A 132 -8.75 23.50 9.11
C ALA A 132 -9.70 22.33 9.45
N PHE A 133 -10.21 21.63 8.43
CA PHE A 133 -11.11 20.49 8.59
C PHE A 133 -10.39 19.19 9.02
N SER A 134 -9.21 18.86 8.48
CA SER A 134 -8.48 17.65 8.95
C SER A 134 -7.63 17.87 10.20
N ARG A 135 -7.35 19.10 10.63
CA ARG A 135 -6.79 19.40 11.97
C ARG A 135 -7.91 19.35 13.02
N PHE A 136 -9.15 19.73 12.65
CA PHE A 136 -10.34 19.56 13.50
C PHE A 136 -10.75 18.08 13.69
N LEU A 137 -10.62 17.24 12.66
CA LEU A 137 -10.90 15.80 12.74
C LEU A 137 -9.66 14.89 12.96
N GLY A 138 -8.44 15.44 12.98
CA GLY A 138 -7.18 14.68 13.15
C GLY A 138 -6.83 13.70 12.01
N ILE A 139 -7.39 13.88 10.82
CA ILE A 139 -7.57 12.82 9.82
C ILE A 139 -6.34 12.34 8.99
N PRO A 140 -5.32 13.13 8.64
CA PRO A 140 -4.39 12.73 7.57
C PRO A 140 -3.40 11.65 8.05
N ALA A 141 -2.99 11.71 9.33
CA ALA A 141 -2.30 10.60 9.99
C ALA A 141 -3.26 9.46 10.35
N ARG A 142 -4.52 9.78 10.69
CA ARG A 142 -5.53 8.78 11.08
C ARG A 142 -5.99 7.90 9.93
N HIS A 143 -6.03 8.34 8.67
CA HIS A 143 -6.45 7.46 7.57
C HIS A 143 -5.44 6.36 7.27
N VAL A 144 -4.15 6.69 7.22
CA VAL A 144 -3.09 5.69 7.04
C VAL A 144 -3.11 4.71 8.21
N VAL A 145 -3.18 5.23 9.44
CA VAL A 145 -3.30 4.40 10.65
C VAL A 145 -4.58 3.56 10.63
N ALA A 146 -5.73 4.12 10.23
CA ALA A 146 -7.00 3.41 10.16
C ALA A 146 -6.97 2.24 9.16
N ILE A 147 -6.41 2.48 7.97
CA ILE A 147 -6.21 1.44 6.95
C ILE A 147 -5.30 0.35 7.51
N TYR A 148 -4.15 0.71 8.11
CA TYR A 148 -3.27 -0.26 8.76
C TYR A 148 -3.98 -1.05 9.86
N THR A 149 -4.72 -0.38 10.75
CA THR A 149 -5.47 -1.06 11.82
C THR A 149 -6.53 -2.02 11.28
N MET A 150 -7.17 -1.69 10.15
CA MET A 150 -8.12 -2.59 9.50
C MET A 150 -7.44 -3.82 8.93
N TYR A 151 -6.32 -3.67 8.20
CA TYR A 151 -5.55 -4.82 7.73
C TYR A 151 -5.06 -5.70 8.89
N THR A 152 -4.59 -5.10 9.99
CA THR A 152 -4.18 -5.83 11.19
C THR A 152 -5.36 -6.60 11.80
N ALA A 153 -6.51 -5.94 11.99
CA ALA A 153 -7.70 -6.58 12.56
C ALA A 153 -8.18 -7.75 11.69
N ILE A 154 -8.22 -7.57 10.37
CA ILE A 154 -8.59 -8.62 9.42
C ILE A 154 -7.60 -9.80 9.49
N SER A 155 -6.31 -9.52 9.60
CA SER A 155 -5.28 -10.55 9.75
C SER A 155 -5.47 -11.35 11.05
N ILE A 156 -5.76 -10.67 12.16
CA ILE A 156 -6.04 -11.33 13.45
C ILE A 156 -7.25 -12.25 13.33
N VAL A 157 -8.33 -11.78 12.70
CA VAL A 157 -9.53 -12.61 12.45
C VAL A 157 -9.15 -13.90 11.70
N TRP A 158 -8.40 -13.79 10.60
CA TRP A 158 -7.98 -14.97 9.85
C TRP A 158 -7.06 -15.91 10.63
N ILE A 159 -6.13 -15.38 11.44
CA ILE A 159 -5.29 -16.20 12.31
C ILE A 159 -6.15 -17.01 13.28
N ILE A 160 -7.13 -16.38 13.93
CA ILE A 160 -8.06 -17.05 14.85
C ILE A 160 -8.84 -18.15 14.12
N LEU A 161 -9.36 -17.86 12.91
CA LEU A 161 -10.10 -18.84 12.12
C LEU A 161 -9.23 -20.02 11.65
N VAL A 162 -7.96 -19.78 11.31
CA VAL A 162 -6.98 -20.83 10.95
C VAL A 162 -6.68 -21.72 12.15
N VAL A 163 -6.39 -21.14 13.31
CA VAL A 163 -6.13 -21.91 14.54
C VAL A 163 -7.36 -22.73 14.92
N TYR A 164 -8.54 -22.12 14.88
CA TYR A 164 -9.78 -22.79 15.18
C TYR A 164 -10.09 -23.95 14.22
N SER A 165 -9.99 -23.72 12.91
CA SER A 165 -10.21 -24.77 11.92
C SER A 165 -9.15 -25.87 11.97
N GLY A 166 -7.89 -25.54 12.26
CA GLY A 166 -6.82 -26.51 12.47
C GLY A 166 -7.08 -27.42 13.67
N TYR A 167 -7.58 -26.87 14.78
CA TYR A 167 -8.02 -27.66 15.92
C TYR A 167 -9.16 -28.63 15.56
N ARG A 168 -10.14 -28.17 14.76
CA ARG A 168 -11.25 -29.01 14.29
C ARG A 168 -10.80 -30.14 13.36
N VAL A 169 -9.77 -29.92 12.55
CA VAL A 169 -9.15 -30.97 11.72
C VAL A 169 -8.42 -31.99 12.61
N TRP A 170 -7.70 -31.51 13.63
CA TRP A 170 -7.00 -32.38 14.59
C TRP A 170 -7.96 -33.32 15.35
N GLU A 171 -9.14 -32.84 15.75
CA GLU A 171 -10.17 -33.69 16.41
C GLU A 171 -10.73 -34.82 15.53
N VAL A 172 -10.53 -34.75 14.21
CA VAL A 172 -11.04 -35.77 13.26
C VAL A 172 -10.00 -36.87 13.01
N TRP A 173 -8.72 -36.61 13.32
CA TRP A 173 -7.62 -37.56 13.23
C TRP A 173 -7.48 -38.40 14.51
#